data_AF-A0AAV9TDB3-F1
#
_entry.id   AF-A0AAV9TDB3-F1
#
_cell.length_a   1.000
_cell.length_b   1.000
_cell.length_c   1.000
_cell.angle_alpha   90.00
_cell.angle_beta   90.00
_cell.angle_gamma   90.00
#
_symmetry.space_group_name_H-M   'P 1'
#
loop_
_entity.id
_entity.type
_entity.pdbx_description
1 polymer ?
#
loop_
_entity_poly.entity_id
_entity_poly.type
_entity_poly.pdbx_seq_one_letter_code
_entity_poly.pdbx_strand_id
1 'polypeptide(L)'
;MADRLLRDRGARRVGTNWASNFVRRRPELQTRFNRRIDYQRVLCEDPDAYRAWFSLVRNTIAKYGIDDTDIYNFDETGFAMGK
;
A
#
# COMPACT_ATOMS: atom_id res chain seq x y z
N MET A 1 -2.05 10.34 10.42
CA MET A 1 -2.49 11.05 9.18
C MET A 1 -3.18 12.38 9.51
N ALA A 2 -4.24 12.41 10.32
CA ALA A 2 -4.95 13.66 10.67
C ALA A 2 -4.05 14.75 11.28
N ASP A 3 -3.16 14.41 12.22
CA ASP A 3 -2.23 15.39 12.81
C ASP A 3 -1.21 15.95 11.82
N ARG A 4 -0.84 15.19 10.78
CA ARG A 4 0.05 15.67 9.73
C ARG A 4 -0.67 16.76 8.92
N LEU A 5 -1.90 16.50 8.49
CA LEU A 5 -2.73 17.45 7.75
C LEU A 5 -3.02 18.74 8.55
N LEU A 6 -3.21 18.61 9.86
CA LEU A 6 -3.42 19.77 10.73
C LEU A 6 -2.15 20.60 10.89
N ARG A 7 -0.99 19.96 11.01
CA ARG A 7 0.31 20.63 11.05
C ARG A 7 0.55 21.46 9.78
N ASP A 8 0.29 20.88 8.61
CA ASP A 8 0.49 21.55 7.32
C ASP A 8 -0.45 22.77 7.15
N ARG A 9 -1.57 22.79 7.88
CA ARG A 9 -2.55 23.88 7.90
C ARG A 9 -2.37 24.88 9.06
N GLY A 10 -1.31 24.73 9.87
CA GLY A 10 -1.09 25.58 11.05
C GLY A 10 -2.11 25.37 12.18
N ALA A 11 -2.85 24.26 12.16
CA ALA A 11 -3.89 23.95 13.13
C ALA A 11 -3.36 23.12 14.31
N ARG A 12 -4.10 23.16 15.43
CA ARG A 12 -3.81 22.35 16.63
C ARG A 12 -4.06 20.86 16.36
N ARG A 13 -3.34 20.00 17.09
CA ARG A 13 -3.48 18.53 17.02
C ARG A 13 -4.89 18.07 17.38
N VAL A 14 -5.23 16.87 16.91
CA VAL A 14 -6.50 16.23 17.31
C VAL A 14 -6.49 15.86 18.80
N GLY A 15 -7.66 15.87 19.42
CA GLY A 15 -7.84 15.34 20.77
C GLY A 15 -7.82 13.81 20.80
N THR A 16 -7.56 13.22 21.96
CA THR A 16 -7.46 11.75 22.16
C THR A 16 -8.64 10.97 21.60
N ASN A 17 -9.86 11.50 21.75
CA ASN A 17 -11.10 10.85 21.32
C ASN A 17 -11.53 11.25 19.89
N TRP A 18 -10.67 11.90 19.10
CA TRP A 18 -11.06 12.41 17.78
C TRP A 18 -11.50 11.31 16.82
N ALA A 19 -10.77 10.19 16.75
CA ALA A 19 -11.07 9.11 15.82
C ALA A 19 -12.43 8.46 16.10
N SER A 20 -12.72 8.12 17.36
CA SER A 20 -14.01 7.54 17.76
C SER A 20 -15.17 8.52 17.54
N ASN A 21 -14.97 9.80 17.86
CA ASN A 21 -15.94 10.86 17.60
C ASN A 21 -16.22 11.06 16.10
N PHE A 22 -15.17 10.98 15.27
CA PHE A 22 -15.29 11.14 13.82
C PHE A 22 -16.16 10.03 13.21
N VAL A 23 -15.89 8.76 13.54
CA VAL A 23 -16.68 7.62 13.09
C VAL A 23 -18.14 7.74 13.55
N ARG A 24 -18.35 8.08 14.84
CA ARG A 24 -19.70 8.23 15.39
C ARG A 24 -20.53 9.33 14.72
N ARG A 25 -19.90 10.42 14.27
CA ARG A 25 -20.59 11.54 13.59
C ARG A 25 -20.96 11.23 12.13
N ARG A 26 -20.43 10.15 11.57
CA ARG A 26 -20.49 9.85 10.14
C ARG A 26 -21.03 8.42 9.94
N PRO A 27 -22.33 8.18 10.20
CA PRO A 27 -22.94 6.86 10.06
C PRO A 27 -22.88 6.30 8.63
N GLU A 28 -22.67 7.17 7.64
CA GLU A 28 -22.42 6.81 6.24
C GLU A 28 -21.08 6.06 6.03
N LEU A 29 -20.13 6.19 6.97
CA LEU A 29 -18.84 5.52 6.87
C LEU A 29 -18.95 4.08 7.40
N GLN A 30 -18.78 3.11 6.51
CA GLN A 30 -18.58 1.72 6.92
C GLN A 30 -17.10 1.48 7.23
N THR A 31 -16.79 1.18 8.48
CA THR A 31 -15.46 0.67 8.84
C THR A 31 -15.30 -0.75 8.32
N ARG A 32 -14.37 -0.97 7.42
CA ARG A 32 -13.87 -2.29 7.07
C ARG A 32 -12.55 -2.50 7.78
N PHE A 33 -12.48 -3.53 8.63
CA PHE A 33 -11.18 -4.01 9.06
C PHE A 33 -10.50 -4.62 7.85
N ASN A 34 -9.26 -4.21 7.57
CA ASN A 34 -8.44 -4.97 6.65
C ASN A 34 -8.46 -6.43 7.11
N ARG A 35 -8.65 -7.35 6.17
CA ARG A 35 -8.38 -8.76 6.46
C ARG A 35 -7.00 -8.81 7.08
N ARG A 36 -6.85 -9.53 8.21
CA ARG A 36 -5.53 -9.82 8.76
C ARG A 36 -4.69 -10.29 7.58
N ILE A 37 -3.65 -9.53 7.25
CA ILE A 37 -2.60 -10.03 6.37
C ILE A 37 -2.22 -11.37 6.99
N ASP A 38 -2.22 -12.42 6.18
CA ASP A 38 -1.91 -13.76 6.64
C ASP A 38 -0.62 -13.67 7.45
N TYR A 39 -0.72 -13.89 8.76
CA TYR A 39 0.37 -13.63 9.69
C TYR A 39 1.62 -14.43 9.29
N GLN A 40 1.41 -15.57 8.64
CA GLN A 40 2.47 -16.36 8.04
C GLN A 40 3.21 -15.63 6.92
N ARG A 41 2.52 -14.83 6.08
CA ARG A 41 3.18 -14.02 5.05
C ARG A 41 4.12 -13.00 5.66
N VAL A 42 3.67 -12.29 6.70
CA VAL A 42 4.50 -11.29 7.41
C VAL A 42 5.72 -11.94 8.07
N LEU A 43 5.57 -13.14 8.63
CA LEU A 43 6.70 -13.87 9.22
C LEU A 43 7.68 -14.40 8.17
N CYS A 44 7.21 -14.65 6.95
CA CYS A 44 8.04 -15.06 5.82
C CYS A 44 8.61 -13.87 5.04
N GLU A 45 8.34 -12.62 5.43
CA GLU A 45 8.93 -11.44 4.82
C GLU A 45 10.42 -11.37 5.16
N ASP A 46 11.26 -11.35 4.11
CA ASP A 46 12.70 -11.12 4.23
C ASP A 46 13.05 -9.77 3.57
N PRO A 47 13.34 -8.72 4.37
CA PRO A 47 13.73 -7.41 3.86
C PRO A 47 14.89 -7.44 2.88
N ASP A 48 15.85 -8.33 3.06
CA ASP A 48 17.02 -8.44 2.18
C ASP A 48 16.64 -9.12 0.87
N ALA A 49 15.76 -10.12 0.89
CA ALA A 49 15.20 -10.71 -0.33
C ALA A 49 14.46 -9.67 -1.19
N TYR A 50 13.64 -8.79 -0.57
CA TYR A 50 12.97 -7.72 -1.32
C TYR A 50 13.97 -6.74 -1.93
N ARG A 51 14.97 -6.31 -1.17
CA ARG A 51 16.01 -5.39 -1.67
C ARG A 51 16.81 -6.00 -2.81
N ALA A 52 17.15 -7.29 -2.71
CA ALA A 52 17.86 -8.01 -3.74
C ALA A 52 17.01 -8.09 -5.03
N TRP A 53 15.72 -8.42 -4.90
CA TRP A 53 14.80 -8.46 -6.03
C TRP A 53 14.67 -7.10 -6.74
N PHE A 54 14.42 -6.02 -6.00
CA PHE A 54 14.32 -4.68 -6.60
C PHE A 54 15.62 -4.22 -7.25
N SER A 55 16.77 -4.60 -6.69
CA SER A 55 18.07 -4.30 -7.29
C SER A 55 18.28 -5.08 -8.59
N LEU A 56 17.89 -6.36 -8.63
CA LEU A 56 17.94 -7.18 -9.83
C LEU A 56 17.05 -6.61 -10.95
N VAL A 57 15.82 -6.20 -10.61
CA VAL A 57 14.88 -5.59 -11.57
C VAL A 57 15.47 -4.31 -12.16
N ARG A 58 15.95 -3.39 -11.32
CA ARG A 58 16.58 -2.13 -11.78
C ARG A 58 17.80 -2.38 -12.66
N ASN A 59 18.65 -3.33 -12.29
CA ASN A 59 19.82 -3.69 -13.09
C ASN A 59 19.43 -4.29 -14.44
N THR A 60 18.35 -5.07 -14.49
CA THR A 60 17.81 -5.63 -15.74
C THR A 60 17.27 -4.55 -16.66
N ILE A 61 16.47 -3.62 -16.12
CA ILE A 61 15.95 -2.46 -16.86
C ILE A 61 17.10 -1.64 -17.44
N ALA A 62 18.10 -1.31 -16.62
CA ALA A 62 19.26 -0.54 -17.07
C ALA A 62 20.12 -1.28 -18.11
N LYS A 63 20.29 -2.61 -17.96
CA LYS A 63 21.09 -3.42 -18.88
C LYS A 63 20.47 -3.50 -20.27
N TYR A 64 19.14 -3.62 -20.35
CA TYR A 64 18.44 -3.80 -21.62
C TYR A 64 17.80 -2.51 -22.16
N GLY A 65 17.91 -1.39 -21.42
CA GLY A 65 17.32 -0.12 -21.82
C GLY A 65 15.80 -0.19 -21.95
N ILE A 66 15.14 -0.91 -21.05
CA ILE A 66 13.68 -1.07 -21.05
C ILE A 66 13.05 0.28 -20.72
N ASP A 67 12.14 0.76 -21.58
CA ASP A 67 11.40 1.99 -21.34
C ASP A 67 10.33 1.76 -20.25
N ASP A 68 10.07 2.78 -19.43
CA ASP A 68 9.06 2.71 -18.39
C ASP A 68 7.65 2.44 -18.98
N THR A 69 7.38 2.83 -20.23
CA THR A 69 6.11 2.52 -20.91
C THR A 69 5.97 1.03 -21.27
N ASP A 70 7.08 0.29 -21.33
CA ASP A 70 7.11 -1.14 -21.63
C ASP A 70 7.05 -2.01 -20.37
N ILE A 71 6.93 -1.39 -19.18
CA ILE A 71 6.78 -2.08 -17.91
C ILE A 71 5.28 -2.26 -17.60
N TYR A 72 4.78 -3.47 -17.82
CA TYR A 72 3.40 -3.83 -17.51
C TYR A 72 3.28 -4.42 -16.10
N ASN A 73 2.24 -4.02 -15.36
CA ASN A 73 1.91 -4.66 -14.09
C ASN A 73 1.32 -6.06 -14.35
N PHE A 74 1.80 -7.06 -13.62
CA PHE A 74 1.36 -8.45 -13.75
C PHE A 74 -0.04 -8.72 -13.14
N ASP A 75 -0.76 -7.69 -12.69
CA ASP A 75 -2.09 -7.80 -12.08
C ASP A 75 -3.24 -7.82 -13.09
N GLU A 76 -2.99 -7.52 -14.37
CA GLU A 76 -3.92 -7.79 -15.46
C GLU A 76 -3.79 -9.24 -15.96
N THR A 77 -4.22 -10.19 -15.13
CA THR A 77 -4.42 -11.57 -15.59
C THR A 77 -5.64 -11.62 -16.52
N GLY A 78 -5.43 -11.39 -17.81
CA GLY A 78 -6.42 -11.63 -18.86
C GLY A 78 -6.90 -13.08 -18.82
N PHE A 79 -8.21 -13.25 -18.62
CA PHE A 79 -9.06 -14.44 -18.81
C PHE A 79 -8.40 -15.83 -18.69
N ALA A 80 -8.79 -16.57 -17.64
CA ALA A 80 -8.72 -18.02 -17.65
C ALA A 80 -9.71 -18.58 -18.69
N MET A 81 -9.24 -18.88 -19.90
CA MET A 81 -9.96 -19.72 -20.86
C MET A 81 -9.79 -21.19 -20.43
N GLY A 82 -10.77 -21.69 -19.67
CA GLY A 82 -10.96 -23.11 -19.38
C GLY A 82 -12.32 -23.56 -19.89
N LYS A 83 -12.32 -24.64 -20.69
CA LYS A 83 -13.50 -25.28 -21.31
C LYS A 83 -14.54 -25.76 -20.30
#